data_AF-A0A0N4VSE4-F1
#
_entry.id   AF-A0A0N4VSE4-F1
#
_cell.length_a   1.000
_cell.length_b   1.000
_cell.length_c   1.000
_cell.angle_alpha   90.00
_cell.angle_beta   90.00
_cell.angle_gamma   90.00
#
_symmetry.space_group_name_H-M   'P 1'
#
loop_
_entity.id
_entity.type
_entity.pdbx_description
1 polymer ?
#
loop_
_entity_poly.entity_id
_entity_poly.type
_entity_poly.pdbx_seq_one_letter_code
_entity_poly.pdbx_strand_id
1 'polypeptide(L)'
;MSRACLHVRRFCRDNTLLVMTIVSVVLGVTLGFGLRPLNLSAETLQLINFPGEIFMQVLKMMILPLIFSSLISALAQMDAKESGQMGLATVLYYLTTTVLATLLGIFLVMTIHPGDPSIKAGNLAEVPVDADVSPMDTFLDLATFERVQTTYVAQRPRISKNASDDVIIMKKAISTTRGMNILGIIVFCTGFGIVISQLGERARIVVDFFVILDAVIMRWVETLMWFAPLGITCLVCGNLLELDDLSDTASVLLL
;
A
#
# COMPACT_ATOMS: atom_id res chain seq x y z
N MET A 1 12.08 40.30 21.45
CA MET A 1 11.71 39.00 20.83
C MET A 1 12.93 38.09 20.86
N SER A 2 12.83 36.95 21.56
CA SER A 2 13.98 36.09 21.92
C SER A 2 14.63 35.41 20.70
N ARG A 3 15.96 35.24 20.73
CA ARG A 3 16.75 34.51 19.70
C ARG A 3 16.20 33.12 19.39
N ALA A 4 15.51 32.49 20.35
CA ALA A 4 14.82 31.21 20.16
C ALA A 4 13.67 31.29 19.13
N CYS A 5 12.89 32.37 19.12
CA CYS A 5 11.78 32.56 18.17
C CYS A 5 12.28 32.72 16.73
N LEU A 6 13.43 33.38 16.54
CA LEU A 6 14.10 33.49 15.24
C LEU A 6 14.63 32.14 14.74
N HIS A 7 15.16 31.31 15.65
CA HIS A 7 15.65 29.97 15.31
C HIS A 7 14.51 29.04 14.90
N VAL A 8 13.42 29.04 15.67
CA VAL A 8 12.21 28.27 15.37
C VAL A 8 11.58 28.71 14.05
N ARG A 9 11.45 30.02 13.81
CA ARG A 9 10.87 30.53 12.55
C ARG A 9 11.73 30.15 11.32
N ARG A 10 13.05 30.14 11.46
CA ARG A 10 13.97 29.73 10.39
C ARG A 10 13.84 28.23 10.11
N PHE A 11 13.86 27.41 11.16
CA PHE A 11 13.65 25.98 11.06
C PHE A 11 12.29 25.61 10.42
N CYS A 12 11.20 26.28 10.83
CA CYS A 12 9.87 26.07 10.26
C CYS A 12 9.80 26.45 8.78
N ARG A 13 10.52 27.47 8.34
CA ARG A 13 10.55 27.87 6.92
C ARG A 13 11.35 26.87 6.08
N ASP A 14 12.48 26.41 6.61
CA ASP A 14 13.36 25.49 5.90
C ASP A 14 12.73 24.07 5.82
N ASN A 15 11.86 23.73 6.78
CA ASN A 15 11.15 22.43 6.86
C ASN A 15 9.61 22.61 6.73
N THR A 16 9.16 23.50 5.86
CA THR A 16 7.74 23.89 5.76
C THR A 16 6.81 22.67 5.56
N LEU A 17 7.14 21.75 4.64
CA LEU A 17 6.31 20.56 4.37
C LEU A 17 6.20 19.63 5.59
N LEU A 18 7.32 19.37 6.28
CA LEU A 18 7.34 18.52 7.46
C LEU A 18 6.51 19.12 8.60
N VAL A 19 6.64 20.43 8.83
CA VAL A 19 5.85 21.11 9.86
C VAL A 19 4.36 21.06 9.50
N MET A 20 4.01 21.27 8.23
CA MET A 20 2.63 21.18 7.77
C MET A 20 2.04 19.77 7.96
N THR A 21 2.76 18.70 7.63
CA THR A 21 2.25 17.33 7.81
C THR A 21 2.04 16.97 9.27
N ILE A 22 2.97 17.33 10.16
CA ILE A 22 2.80 17.11 11.61
C ILE A 22 1.58 17.88 12.13
N VAL A 23 1.45 19.16 11.78
CA VAL A 23 0.30 19.98 12.19
C VAL A 23 -1.01 19.39 11.66
N SER A 24 -1.03 18.89 10.42
CA SER A 24 -2.20 18.24 9.83
C SER A 24 -2.60 16.94 10.51
N VAL A 25 -1.65 16.10 10.92
CA VAL A 25 -1.97 14.89 11.69
C VAL A 25 -2.56 15.27 13.04
N VAL A 26 -1.95 16.22 13.76
CA VAL A 26 -2.46 16.68 15.06
C VAL A 26 -3.86 17.28 14.90
N LEU A 27 -4.07 18.14 13.89
CA LEU A 27 -5.38 18.70 13.58
C LEU A 27 -6.41 17.60 13.26
N GLY A 28 -6.06 16.63 12.43
CA GLY A 28 -6.94 15.51 12.08
C GLY A 28 -7.37 14.70 13.29
N VAL A 29 -6.44 14.39 14.19
CA VAL A 29 -6.74 13.69 15.45
C VAL A 29 -7.64 14.55 16.36
N THR A 30 -7.32 15.83 16.55
CA THR A 30 -8.13 16.72 17.41
C THR A 30 -9.55 16.92 16.88
N LEU A 31 -9.71 17.07 15.56
CA LEU A 31 -11.02 17.18 14.92
C LEU A 31 -11.79 15.86 14.99
N GLY A 32 -11.15 14.72 14.74
CA GLY A 32 -11.79 13.41 14.82
C GLY A 32 -12.33 13.10 16.21
N PHE A 33 -11.55 13.34 17.28
CA PHE A 33 -12.04 13.18 18.65
C PHE A 33 -13.10 14.22 19.03
N GLY A 34 -12.97 15.46 18.58
CA GLY A 34 -13.92 16.54 18.88
C GLY A 34 -15.28 16.36 18.18
N LEU A 35 -15.31 15.75 16.99
CA LEU A 35 -16.52 15.50 16.21
C LEU A 35 -17.20 14.18 16.56
N ARG A 36 -16.48 13.23 17.16
CA ARG A 36 -17.01 11.92 17.58
C ARG A 36 -18.28 11.98 18.45
N PRO A 37 -18.39 12.81 19.51
CA PRO A 37 -19.59 12.82 20.36
C PRO A 37 -20.83 13.39 19.66
N LEU A 38 -20.70 13.97 18.47
CA LEU A 38 -21.80 14.59 17.74
C LEU A 38 -22.64 13.61 16.90
N ASN A 39 -22.30 12.31 16.89
CA ASN A 39 -23.02 11.25 16.15
C ASN A 39 -23.39 11.69 14.72
N LEU A 40 -22.36 12.03 13.94
CA LEU A 40 -22.53 12.55 12.58
C LEU A 40 -23.22 11.51 11.68
N SER A 41 -24.10 12.00 10.80
CA SER A 41 -24.73 11.16 9.76
C SER A 41 -23.69 10.62 8.77
N ALA A 42 -23.92 9.43 8.22
CA ALA A 42 -23.03 8.78 7.25
C ALA A 42 -22.71 9.65 6.03
N GLU A 43 -23.64 10.50 5.60
CA GLU A 43 -23.41 11.46 4.50
C GLU A 43 -22.38 12.53 4.87
N THR A 44 -22.41 13.02 6.11
CA THR A 44 -21.43 14.02 6.59
C THR A 44 -20.05 13.40 6.76
N LEU A 45 -20.00 12.13 7.20
CA LEU A 45 -18.76 11.38 7.30
C LEU A 45 -18.10 11.19 5.93
N GLN A 46 -18.86 10.80 4.92
CA GLN A 46 -18.36 10.70 3.53
C GLN A 46 -17.83 12.04 3.02
N LEU A 47 -18.52 13.16 3.31
CA LEU A 47 -18.06 14.49 2.89
C LEU A 47 -16.74 14.89 3.58
N ILE A 48 -16.56 14.53 4.85
CA ILE A 48 -15.31 14.77 5.60
C ILE A 48 -14.17 13.90 5.05
N ASN A 49 -14.44 12.64 4.69
CA ASN A 49 -13.46 11.70 4.14
C ASN A 49 -13.07 12.01 2.68
N PHE A 50 -13.97 12.63 1.92
CA PHE A 50 -13.83 12.85 0.48
C PHE A 50 -12.49 13.48 0.05
N PRO A 51 -11.96 14.56 0.69
CA PRO A 51 -10.65 15.10 0.32
C PRO A 51 -9.50 14.12 0.57
N GLY A 52 -9.60 13.28 1.60
CA GLY A 52 -8.64 12.23 1.92
C GLY A 52 -8.67 11.11 0.88
N GLU A 53 -9.86 10.72 0.43
CA GLU A 53 -10.03 9.73 -0.64
C GLU A 53 -9.46 10.22 -1.97
N ILE A 54 -9.75 11.45 -2.38
CA ILE A 54 -9.16 12.06 -3.59
C ILE A 54 -7.64 12.04 -3.49
N PHE A 55 -7.08 12.46 -2.35
CA PHE A 55 -5.64 12.45 -2.14
C PHE A 55 -5.04 11.04 -2.34
N MET A 56 -5.65 10.02 -1.73
CA MET A 56 -5.22 8.64 -1.89
C MET A 56 -5.36 8.13 -3.34
N GLN A 57 -6.40 8.55 -4.07
CA GLN A 57 -6.59 8.19 -5.48
C GLN A 57 -5.53 8.84 -6.37
N VAL A 58 -5.21 10.11 -6.15
CA VAL A 58 -4.16 10.82 -6.89
C VAL A 58 -2.79 10.21 -6.60
N LEU A 59 -2.49 9.86 -5.34
CA LEU A 59 -1.25 9.14 -4.99
C LEU A 59 -1.17 7.80 -5.73
N LYS A 60 -2.23 6.98 -5.69
CA LYS A 60 -2.28 5.69 -6.40
C LYS A 60 -2.09 5.83 -7.92
N MET A 61 -2.59 6.92 -8.51
CA MET A 61 -2.41 7.21 -9.93
C MET A 61 -0.96 7.59 -10.27
N MET A 62 -0.23 8.24 -9.35
CA MET A 62 1.18 8.61 -9.54
C MET A 62 2.16 7.46 -9.37
N ILE A 63 1.77 6.39 -8.65
CA ILE A 63 2.65 5.23 -8.41
C ILE A 63 3.08 4.58 -9.73
N LEU A 64 2.14 4.31 -10.65
CA LEU A 64 2.44 3.64 -11.92
C LEU A 64 3.46 4.39 -12.78
N PRO A 65 3.22 5.65 -13.18
CA PRO A 65 4.14 6.38 -14.04
C PRO A 65 5.49 6.60 -13.35
N LEU A 66 5.51 6.81 -12.03
CA LEU A 66 6.75 6.97 -11.26
C LEU A 66 7.56 5.67 -11.27
N ILE A 67 6.99 4.53 -10.84
CA ILE A 67 7.71 3.24 -10.86
C ILE A 67 8.22 2.91 -12.26
N PHE A 68 7.38 3.11 -13.28
CA PHE A 68 7.74 2.83 -14.66
C PHE A 68 8.93 3.67 -15.14
N SER A 69 8.86 4.99 -14.96
CA SER A 69 9.92 5.90 -15.41
C SER A 69 11.19 5.80 -14.57
N SER A 70 11.08 5.77 -13.23
CA SER A 70 12.22 5.72 -12.33
C SER A 70 12.99 4.40 -12.41
N LEU A 71 12.31 3.25 -12.50
CA LEU A 71 13.02 1.95 -12.59
C LEU A 71 13.75 1.80 -13.92
N ILE A 72 13.09 2.16 -15.03
CA ILE A 72 13.70 2.06 -16.36
C ILE A 72 14.89 3.01 -16.45
N SER A 73 14.74 4.28 -16.02
CA SER A 73 15.84 5.25 -16.05
C SER A 73 17.00 4.84 -15.15
N ALA A 74 16.74 4.31 -13.95
CA ALA A 74 17.78 3.87 -13.02
C ALA A 74 18.58 2.69 -13.58
N LEU A 75 17.90 1.64 -14.05
CA LEU A 75 18.56 0.42 -14.52
C LEU A 75 19.22 0.58 -15.90
N ALA A 76 18.68 1.45 -16.75
CA ALA A 76 19.26 1.70 -18.07
C ALA A 76 20.58 2.47 -18.02
N GLN A 77 20.85 3.22 -16.94
CA GLN A 77 22.10 3.95 -16.73
C GLN A 77 23.19 3.10 -16.06
N MET A 78 22.85 1.91 -15.56
CA MET A 78 23.77 0.99 -14.88
C MET A 78 24.24 -0.10 -15.82
N ASP A 79 25.48 -0.55 -15.70
CA ASP A 79 25.95 -1.72 -16.44
C ASP A 79 25.21 -2.98 -15.99
N ALA A 80 24.81 -3.85 -16.92
CA ALA A 80 24.04 -5.06 -16.61
C ALA A 80 24.70 -5.97 -15.55
N LYS A 81 26.05 -6.04 -15.55
CA LYS A 81 26.82 -6.81 -14.56
C LYS A 81 26.73 -6.17 -13.17
N GLU A 82 26.84 -4.84 -13.09
CA GLU A 82 26.74 -4.10 -11.83
C GLU A 82 25.31 -4.10 -11.30
N SER A 83 24.32 -3.94 -12.18
CA SER A 83 22.89 -4.06 -11.88
C SER A 83 22.56 -5.43 -11.24
N GLY A 84 23.12 -6.53 -11.77
CA GLY A 84 22.93 -7.87 -11.20
C GLY A 84 23.56 -8.03 -9.81
N GLN A 85 24.75 -7.46 -9.58
CA GLN A 85 25.41 -7.52 -8.27
C GLN A 85 24.70 -6.65 -7.22
N MET A 86 24.32 -5.43 -7.58
CA MET A 86 23.53 -4.55 -6.71
C MET A 86 22.15 -5.15 -6.43
N GLY A 87 21.51 -5.77 -7.44
CA GLY A 87 20.25 -6.48 -7.30
C GLY A 87 20.35 -7.65 -6.33
N LEU A 88 21.35 -8.52 -6.47
CA LEU A 88 21.55 -9.65 -5.55
C LEU A 88 21.85 -9.19 -4.12
N ALA A 89 22.70 -8.17 -3.95
CA ALA A 89 22.99 -7.60 -2.64
C ALA A 89 21.72 -7.02 -1.99
N THR A 90 20.88 -6.34 -2.77
CA THR A 90 19.60 -5.78 -2.31
C THR A 90 18.60 -6.87 -1.92
N VAL A 91 18.47 -7.93 -2.72
CA VAL A 91 17.61 -9.08 -2.40
C VAL A 91 18.08 -9.75 -1.11
N LEU A 92 19.37 -10.00 -0.97
CA LEU A 92 19.93 -10.61 0.24
C LEU A 92 19.72 -9.71 1.47
N TYR A 93 19.89 -8.41 1.31
CA TYR A 93 19.62 -7.42 2.36
C TYR A 93 18.14 -7.44 2.78
N TYR A 94 17.20 -7.43 1.84
CA TYR A 94 15.77 -7.49 2.17
C TYR A 94 15.35 -8.81 2.80
N LEU A 95 15.87 -9.95 2.32
CA LEU A 95 15.57 -11.24 2.92
C LEU A 95 16.10 -11.34 4.35
N THR A 96 17.36 -10.95 4.58
CA THR A 96 17.96 -11.00 5.91
C THR A 96 17.25 -10.08 6.90
N THR A 97 16.97 -8.83 6.51
CA THR A 97 16.23 -7.89 7.37
C THR A 97 14.79 -8.34 7.64
N THR A 98 14.09 -8.91 6.66
CA THR A 98 12.74 -9.47 6.85
C THR A 98 12.74 -10.65 7.81
N VAL A 99 13.71 -11.56 7.69
CA VAL A 99 13.86 -12.69 8.62
C VAL A 99 14.15 -12.19 10.03
N LEU A 100 15.06 -11.23 10.20
CA LEU A 100 15.35 -10.66 11.51
C LEU A 100 14.14 -9.93 12.11
N ALA A 101 13.41 -9.15 11.31
CA ALA A 101 12.22 -8.42 11.76
C ALA A 101 11.07 -9.37 12.15
N THR A 102 10.85 -10.44 11.38
CA THR A 102 9.83 -11.46 11.68
C THR A 102 10.18 -12.26 12.93
N LEU A 103 11.45 -12.63 13.13
CA LEU A 103 11.91 -13.26 14.38
C LEU A 103 11.71 -12.34 15.59
N LEU A 104 12.07 -11.06 15.47
CA LEU A 104 11.84 -10.07 16.52
C LEU A 104 10.34 -9.88 16.80
N GLY A 105 9.51 -9.81 15.76
CA GLY A 105 8.05 -9.70 15.88
C GLY A 105 7.43 -10.90 16.60
N ILE A 106 7.81 -12.12 16.22
CA ILE A 106 7.34 -13.36 16.88
C ILE A 106 7.79 -13.37 18.34
N PHE A 107 9.06 -13.02 18.61
CA PHE A 107 9.59 -12.96 19.97
C PHE A 107 8.82 -11.95 20.84
N LEU A 108 8.51 -10.77 20.31
CA LEU A 108 7.80 -9.72 21.04
C LEU A 108 6.34 -10.09 21.28
N VAL A 109 5.66 -10.68 20.29
CA VAL A 109 4.28 -11.21 20.44
C VAL A 109 4.23 -12.34 21.47
N MET A 110 5.19 -13.27 21.44
CA MET A 110 5.30 -14.36 22.43
C MET A 110 5.77 -13.90 23.81
N THR A 111 6.30 -12.69 23.96
CA THR A 111 6.70 -12.17 25.29
C THR A 111 5.56 -11.37 25.90
N ILE A 112 4.95 -10.49 25.12
CA ILE A 112 3.88 -9.59 25.58
C ILE A 112 2.53 -10.30 25.62
N HIS A 113 2.31 -11.32 24.78
CA HIS A 113 1.03 -12.02 24.59
C HIS A 113 -0.16 -11.05 24.51
N PRO A 114 -0.19 -10.15 23.50
CA PRO A 114 -1.32 -9.23 23.36
C PRO A 114 -2.61 -10.00 22.98
N GLY A 115 -3.69 -9.78 23.74
CA GLY A 115 -5.03 -10.27 23.44
C GLY A 115 -5.52 -11.42 24.33
N ASP A 116 -6.73 -11.29 24.85
CA ASP A 116 -7.37 -12.26 25.75
C ASP A 116 -7.73 -13.58 25.01
N PRO A 117 -7.18 -14.74 25.40
CA PRO A 117 -7.51 -16.04 24.80
C PRO A 117 -8.97 -16.45 24.98
N SER A 118 -9.71 -15.81 25.90
CA SER A 118 -11.11 -16.08 26.19
C SER A 118 -12.06 -15.59 25.08
N ILE A 119 -11.62 -14.65 24.24
CA ILE A 119 -12.43 -14.10 23.13
C ILE A 119 -12.59 -15.09 21.97
N LYS A 120 -11.73 -16.11 21.88
CA LYS A 120 -11.90 -17.21 20.89
C LYS A 120 -13.07 -18.16 21.20
N ALA A 121 -13.59 -18.15 22.43
CA ALA A 121 -14.66 -19.05 22.86
C ALA A 121 -16.07 -18.46 22.68
N GLY A 122 -16.20 -17.16 22.40
CA GLY A 122 -17.44 -16.54 21.96
C GLY A 122 -17.62 -16.76 20.46
N ASN A 123 -18.86 -17.03 20.02
CA ASN A 123 -19.26 -17.19 18.62
C ASN A 123 -18.90 -15.96 17.76
N LEU A 124 -17.64 -15.79 17.42
CA LEU A 124 -17.21 -14.92 16.35
C LEU A 124 -17.77 -15.56 15.09
N ALA A 125 -18.64 -14.82 14.40
CA ALA A 125 -19.02 -15.13 13.03
C ALA A 125 -17.73 -15.49 12.28
N GLU A 126 -17.67 -16.69 11.69
CA GLU A 126 -16.60 -17.05 10.77
C GLU A 126 -16.49 -15.92 9.76
N VAL A 127 -15.49 -15.06 9.92
CA VAL A 127 -15.09 -14.15 8.87
C VAL A 127 -14.75 -15.08 7.71
N PRO A 128 -15.48 -15.03 6.59
CA PRO A 128 -15.16 -15.84 5.44
C PRO A 128 -13.71 -15.51 5.12
N VAL A 129 -12.82 -16.48 5.28
CA VAL A 129 -11.43 -16.34 4.86
C VAL A 129 -11.49 -16.18 3.35
N ASP A 130 -11.44 -14.92 2.92
CA ASP A 130 -11.59 -14.57 1.53
C ASP A 130 -10.36 -15.10 0.79
N ALA A 131 -10.64 -16.10 -0.05
CA ALA A 131 -9.73 -16.81 -0.93
C ALA A 131 -8.55 -17.55 -0.27
N ASP A 132 -8.62 -18.88 -0.36
CA ASP A 132 -7.49 -19.80 -0.38
C ASP A 132 -6.59 -19.43 -1.58
N VAL A 133 -5.84 -18.33 -1.49
CA VAL A 133 -4.93 -17.89 -2.55
C VAL A 133 -3.80 -18.91 -2.62
N SER A 134 -3.86 -19.75 -3.64
CA SER A 134 -2.81 -20.74 -3.87
C SER A 134 -1.46 -20.01 -4.04
N PRO A 135 -0.37 -20.48 -3.42
CA PRO A 135 0.96 -19.92 -3.64
C PRO A 135 1.31 -19.86 -5.13
N MET A 136 0.80 -20.82 -5.92
CA MET A 136 0.96 -20.84 -7.38
C MET A 136 0.31 -19.64 -8.06
N ASP A 137 -0.85 -19.19 -7.58
CA ASP A 137 -1.52 -18.01 -8.14
C ASP A 137 -0.75 -16.72 -7.80
N THR A 138 -0.08 -16.70 -6.65
CA THR A 138 0.84 -15.60 -6.29
C THR A 138 2.10 -15.60 -7.18
N PHE A 139 2.63 -16.78 -7.52
CA PHE A 139 3.72 -16.90 -8.50
C PHE A 139 3.27 -16.56 -9.94
N LEU A 140 2.03 -16.85 -10.32
CA LEU A 140 1.48 -16.47 -11.62
C LEU A 140 1.23 -14.96 -11.72
N ASP A 141 0.83 -14.32 -10.61
CA ASP A 141 0.77 -12.87 -10.49
C ASP A 141 2.16 -12.22 -10.67
N LEU A 142 3.27 -12.89 -10.35
CA LEU A 142 4.62 -12.34 -10.60
C LEU A 142 4.87 -12.04 -12.10
N ALA A 143 4.28 -12.83 -13.00
CA ALA A 143 4.54 -12.76 -14.44
C ALA A 143 3.50 -11.94 -15.22
N THR A 144 2.39 -11.55 -14.61
CA THR A 144 1.22 -10.97 -15.30
C THR A 144 1.04 -9.49 -14.94
N PHE A 145 0.72 -8.64 -15.93
CA PHE A 145 0.48 -7.21 -15.73
C PHE A 145 -0.84 -6.88 -14.99
N GLU A 146 -1.80 -7.79 -15.05
CA GLU A 146 -3.11 -7.67 -14.41
C GLU A 146 -3.16 -8.59 -13.18
N ARG A 147 -3.76 -8.12 -12.07
CA ARG A 147 -3.96 -8.98 -10.90
C ARG A 147 -5.04 -10.00 -11.21
N VAL A 148 -4.68 -11.28 -11.15
CA VAL A 148 -5.61 -12.38 -11.38
C VAL A 148 -5.84 -13.07 -10.04
N GLN A 149 -6.84 -12.61 -9.28
CA GLN A 149 -7.27 -13.34 -8.09
C GLN A 149 -8.17 -14.51 -8.52
N THR A 150 -8.00 -15.64 -7.86
CA THR A 150 -8.73 -16.87 -8.16
C THR A 150 -9.75 -17.08 -7.05
N THR A 151 -10.91 -16.43 -7.15
CA THR A 151 -12.00 -16.71 -6.22
C THR A 151 -12.61 -18.07 -6.57
N TYR A 152 -12.65 -18.97 -5.59
CA TYR A 152 -13.42 -20.20 -5.68
C TYR A 152 -14.91 -19.85 -5.72
N VAL A 153 -15.52 -19.90 -6.90
CA VAL A 153 -16.96 -19.77 -7.04
C VAL A 153 -17.55 -21.18 -6.96
N ALA A 154 -18.33 -21.45 -5.91
CA ALA A 154 -19.13 -22.66 -5.83
C ALA A 154 -20.21 -22.64 -6.94
N GLN A 155 -19.92 -23.23 -8.09
CA GLN A 155 -20.93 -23.48 -9.10
C GLN A 155 -21.77 -24.68 -8.64
N ARG A 156 -23.03 -24.43 -8.29
CA ARG A 156 -24.01 -25.53 -8.17
C ARG A 156 -24.12 -26.18 -9.57
N PRO A 157 -23.76 -27.46 -9.75
CA PRO A 157 -24.00 -28.11 -11.02
C PRO A 157 -25.49 -28.03 -11.33
N ARG A 158 -25.85 -27.72 -12.58
CA ARG A 158 -27.22 -27.99 -13.05
C ARG A 158 -27.37 -29.51 -13.01
N ILE A 159 -27.97 -30.02 -11.94
CA ILE A 159 -28.29 -31.44 -11.79
C ILE A 159 -29.11 -31.87 -13.02
N SER A 160 -28.52 -32.75 -13.82
CA SER A 160 -29.26 -33.69 -14.64
C SER A 160 -30.08 -34.56 -13.68
N LYS A 161 -31.41 -34.59 -13.85
CA LYS A 161 -32.27 -35.48 -13.08
C LYS A 161 -31.72 -36.92 -13.15
N ASN A 162 -31.56 -37.54 -11.98
CA ASN A 162 -31.21 -38.93 -11.71
C ASN A 162 -29.72 -39.21 -11.41
N ALA A 163 -29.26 -38.81 -10.22
CA ALA A 163 -28.47 -39.66 -9.31
C ALA A 163 -28.23 -38.89 -8.01
N SER A 164 -28.46 -39.56 -6.88
CA SER A 164 -28.24 -39.06 -5.52
C SER A 164 -26.75 -38.98 -5.24
N ASP A 165 -26.15 -37.81 -5.47
CA ASP A 165 -25.02 -37.25 -4.71
C ASP A 165 -24.69 -35.87 -5.30
N ASP A 166 -25.01 -34.82 -4.54
CA ASP A 166 -24.67 -33.43 -4.88
C ASP A 166 -23.17 -33.21 -4.70
N VAL A 167 -22.37 -33.63 -5.70
CA VAL A 167 -20.95 -33.31 -5.74
C VAL A 167 -20.79 -31.83 -6.09
N ILE A 168 -20.55 -30.99 -5.09
CA ILE A 168 -20.14 -29.59 -5.26
C ILE A 168 -18.73 -29.61 -5.86
N ILE A 169 -18.62 -29.45 -7.17
CA ILE A 169 -17.32 -29.28 -7.83
C ILE A 169 -16.91 -27.81 -7.67
N MET A 170 -15.94 -27.56 -6.79
CA MET A 170 -15.24 -26.29 -6.71
C MET A 170 -14.47 -26.08 -8.01
N LYS A 171 -15.05 -25.31 -8.95
CA LYS A 171 -14.36 -24.94 -10.18
C LYS A 171 -13.62 -23.63 -9.94
N LYS A 172 -12.32 -23.61 -10.22
CA LYS A 172 -11.50 -22.40 -10.20
C LYS A 172 -12.12 -21.39 -11.18
N ALA A 173 -12.72 -20.33 -10.66
CA ALA A 173 -13.18 -19.20 -11.45
C ALA A 173 -12.11 -18.11 -11.35
N ILE A 174 -11.71 -17.58 -12.49
CA ILE A 174 -10.83 -16.41 -12.52
C ILE A 174 -11.70 -15.21 -12.25
N SER A 175 -11.56 -14.60 -11.07
CA SER A 175 -12.18 -13.34 -10.73
C SER A 175 -11.11 -12.26 -10.82
N THR A 176 -11.06 -11.57 -11.95
CA THR A 176 -10.17 -10.42 -12.12
C THR A 176 -10.56 -9.34 -11.10
N THR A 177 -9.80 -9.26 -10.01
CA THR A 177 -9.93 -8.16 -9.05
C THR A 177 -9.43 -6.89 -9.73
N ARG A 178 -10.24 -5.83 -9.71
CA ARG A 178 -9.80 -4.50 -10.18
C ARG A 178 -8.66 -4.01 -9.30
N GLY A 179 -7.44 -4.28 -9.71
CA GLY A 179 -6.23 -3.89 -9.01
C GLY A 179 -5.03 -3.97 -9.94
N MET A 180 -4.14 -2.99 -9.82
CA MET A 180 -2.91 -2.96 -10.59
C MET A 180 -1.90 -3.95 -9.99
N ASN A 181 -1.26 -4.77 -10.83
CA ASN A 181 -0.20 -5.64 -10.39
C ASN A 181 1.15 -4.90 -10.38
N ILE A 182 1.42 -4.19 -9.27
CA ILE A 182 2.66 -3.43 -9.09
C ILE A 182 3.89 -4.33 -9.21
N LEU A 183 3.82 -5.56 -8.70
CA LEU A 183 4.92 -6.53 -8.76
C LEU A 183 5.26 -6.90 -10.22
N GLY A 184 4.24 -7.25 -11.02
CA GLY A 184 4.43 -7.55 -12.44
C GLY A 184 5.02 -6.38 -13.23
N ILE A 185 4.59 -5.15 -12.94
CA ILE A 185 5.16 -3.92 -13.53
C ILE A 185 6.63 -3.77 -13.18
N ILE A 186 7.01 -3.97 -11.92
CA ILE A 186 8.42 -3.87 -11.47
C ILE A 186 9.28 -4.90 -12.21
N VAL A 187 8.83 -6.15 -12.32
CA VAL A 187 9.57 -7.22 -13.02
C VAL A 187 9.77 -6.87 -14.49
N PHE A 188 8.72 -6.41 -15.16
CA PHE A 188 8.79 -5.97 -16.55
C PHE A 188 9.76 -4.78 -16.73
N CYS A 189 9.61 -3.73 -15.93
CA CYS A 189 10.46 -2.53 -16.00
C CYS A 189 11.92 -2.89 -15.73
N THR A 190 12.16 -3.83 -14.82
CA THR A 190 13.51 -4.30 -14.50
C THR A 190 14.15 -4.99 -15.69
N GLY A 191 13.46 -5.96 -16.30
CA GLY A 191 13.96 -6.64 -17.50
C GLY A 191 14.16 -5.67 -18.66
N PHE A 192 13.22 -4.76 -18.88
CA PHE A 192 13.29 -3.75 -19.93
C PHE A 192 14.47 -2.78 -19.73
N GLY A 193 14.67 -2.26 -18.52
CA GLY A 193 15.79 -1.38 -18.18
C GLY A 193 17.15 -2.06 -18.37
N ILE A 194 17.28 -3.34 -17.98
CA ILE A 194 18.52 -4.12 -18.18
C ILE A 194 18.80 -4.34 -19.67
N VAL A 195 17.78 -4.64 -20.48
CA VAL A 195 17.97 -4.81 -21.94
C VAL A 195 18.41 -3.49 -22.60
N ILE A 196 17.84 -2.36 -22.19
CA ILE A 196 18.28 -1.03 -22.66
C ILE A 196 19.75 -0.77 -22.30
N SER A 197 20.15 -1.09 -21.07
CA SER A 197 21.55 -0.97 -20.62
C SER A 197 22.51 -1.77 -21.52
N GLN A 198 22.12 -2.97 -21.94
CA GLN A 198 22.96 -3.82 -22.82
C GLN A 198 23.10 -3.28 -24.25
N LEU A 199 22.18 -2.44 -24.71
CA LEU A 199 22.20 -1.86 -26.07
C LEU A 199 23.15 -0.66 -26.20
N GLY A 200 23.71 -0.18 -25.08
CA GLY A 200 24.71 0.89 -25.06
C GLY A 200 24.27 2.16 -25.77
N GLU A 201 25.13 2.72 -26.61
CA GLU A 201 24.91 4.04 -27.25
C GLU A 201 23.64 4.11 -28.12
N ARG A 202 23.19 2.99 -28.69
CA ARG A 202 21.99 2.96 -29.55
C ARG A 202 20.71 3.28 -28.76
N ALA A 203 20.72 3.03 -27.46
CA ALA A 203 19.56 3.22 -26.60
C ALA A 203 19.57 4.57 -25.87
N ARG A 204 20.60 5.41 -26.06
CA ARG A 204 20.78 6.68 -25.34
C ARG A 204 19.56 7.61 -25.42
N ILE A 205 18.94 7.71 -26.60
CA ILE A 205 17.72 8.52 -26.80
C ILE A 205 16.57 8.02 -25.91
N VAL A 206 16.44 6.70 -25.74
CA VAL A 206 15.40 6.08 -24.90
C VAL A 206 15.71 6.31 -23.43
N VAL A 207 16.98 6.20 -23.02
CA VAL A 207 17.40 6.50 -21.64
C VAL A 207 17.09 7.95 -21.29
N ASP A 208 17.50 8.89 -22.13
CA ASP A 208 17.28 10.32 -21.92
C ASP A 208 15.77 10.65 -21.83
N PHE A 209 14.93 10.00 -22.65
CA PHE A 209 13.48 10.13 -22.55
C PHE A 209 12.95 9.72 -21.16
N PHE A 210 13.37 8.55 -20.65
CA PHE A 210 12.91 8.06 -19.35
C PHE A 210 13.43 8.89 -18.17
N VAL A 211 14.65 9.41 -18.27
CA VAL A 211 15.22 10.34 -17.28
C VAL A 211 14.41 11.65 -17.23
N ILE A 212 14.07 12.23 -18.38
CA ILE A 212 13.26 13.45 -18.44
C ILE A 212 11.83 13.17 -17.93
N LEU A 213 11.25 12.02 -18.30
CA LEU A 213 9.93 11.62 -17.84
C LEU A 213 9.89 11.50 -16.31
N ASP A 214 10.88 10.84 -15.71
CA ASP A 214 11.02 10.74 -14.25
C ASP A 214 11.12 12.13 -13.59
N ALA A 215 11.95 13.02 -14.13
CA ALA A 215 12.07 14.40 -13.62
C ALA A 215 10.75 15.20 -13.71
N VAL A 216 9.98 15.01 -14.79
CA VAL A 216 8.65 15.64 -14.93
C VAL A 216 7.68 15.06 -13.90
N ILE A 217 7.65 13.75 -13.68
CA ILE A 217 6.77 13.13 -12.69
C ILE A 217 7.15 13.56 -11.28
N MET A 218 8.45 13.66 -10.96
CA MET A 218 8.92 14.16 -9.66
C MET A 218 8.44 15.61 -9.39
N ARG A 219 8.40 16.47 -10.41
CA ARG A 219 7.81 17.82 -10.32
C ARG A 219 6.31 17.81 -10.01
N TRP A 220 5.57 16.86 -10.60
CA TRP A 220 4.17 16.64 -10.27
C TRP A 220 3.98 16.16 -8.83
N VAL A 221 4.82 15.22 -8.37
CA VAL A 221 4.81 14.74 -6.98
C VAL A 221 5.11 15.87 -5.99
N GLU A 222 6.08 16.73 -6.28
CA GLU A 222 6.38 17.91 -5.45
C GLU A 222 5.15 18.82 -5.30
N THR A 223 4.45 19.08 -6.40
CA THR A 223 3.20 19.87 -6.38
C THR A 223 2.11 19.18 -5.56
N LEU A 224 1.97 17.86 -5.70
CA LEU A 224 1.01 17.05 -4.94
C LEU A 224 1.30 17.07 -3.44
N MET A 225 2.57 17.08 -3.03
CA MET A 225 2.96 17.12 -1.62
C MET A 225 2.48 18.40 -0.91
N TRP A 226 2.25 19.51 -1.62
CA TRP A 226 1.64 20.72 -1.05
C TRP A 226 0.16 20.55 -0.73
N PHE A 227 -0.55 19.64 -1.40
CA PHE A 227 -1.94 19.29 -1.10
C PHE A 227 -2.06 18.21 -0.01
N ALA A 228 -0.98 17.48 0.27
CA ALA A 228 -0.95 16.40 1.25
C ALA A 228 -1.42 16.79 2.67
N PRO A 229 -1.04 17.95 3.25
CA PRO A 229 -1.48 18.34 4.59
C PRO A 229 -3.02 18.36 4.72
N LEU A 230 -3.71 18.87 3.69
CA LEU A 230 -5.17 18.90 3.66
C LEU A 230 -5.76 17.48 3.57
N GLY A 231 -5.24 16.67 2.64
CA GLY A 231 -5.68 15.27 2.46
C GLY A 231 -5.48 14.42 3.72
N ILE A 232 -4.32 14.54 4.37
CA ILE A 232 -3.98 13.82 5.60
C ILE A 232 -4.90 14.22 6.75
N THR A 233 -5.23 15.51 6.89
CA THR A 233 -6.14 15.99 7.95
C THR A 233 -7.50 15.32 7.84
N CYS A 234 -8.09 15.33 6.64
CA CYS A 234 -9.38 14.68 6.35
C CYS A 234 -9.32 13.16 6.50
N LEU A 235 -8.27 12.53 5.97
CA LEU A 235 -8.07 11.08 6.04
C LEU A 235 -7.97 10.58 7.48
N VAL A 236 -7.14 11.23 8.32
CA VAL A 236 -6.98 10.87 9.73
C VAL A 236 -8.28 11.11 10.50
N CYS A 237 -8.94 12.25 10.26
CA CYS A 237 -10.20 12.60 10.92
C CYS A 237 -11.28 11.55 10.62
N GLY A 238 -11.53 11.23 9.35
CA GLY A 238 -12.63 10.32 9.03
C GLY A 238 -12.31 8.85 9.28
N ASN A 239 -11.06 8.38 9.16
CA ASN A 239 -10.69 7.04 9.67
C ASN A 239 -10.92 6.93 11.18
N LEU A 240 -10.72 8.00 11.95
CA LEU A 240 -10.94 7.99 13.39
C LEU A 240 -12.44 8.01 13.76
N LEU A 241 -13.27 8.64 12.92
CA LEU A 241 -14.72 8.69 13.09
C LEU A 241 -15.42 7.40 12.66
N GLU A 242 -14.83 6.61 11.75
CA GLU A 242 -15.31 5.27 11.38
C GLU A 242 -15.07 4.21 12.46
N LEU A 243 -14.21 4.49 13.46
CA LEU A 243 -13.95 3.56 14.56
C LEU A 243 -15.03 3.68 15.65
N ASP A 244 -16.03 2.81 15.59
CA ASP A 244 -17.20 2.80 16.47
C ASP A 244 -16.84 2.82 17.97
N ASP A 245 -15.92 1.95 18.44
CA ASP A 245 -15.52 1.90 19.87
C ASP A 245 -14.01 1.75 20.09
N LEU A 246 -13.35 2.88 20.34
CA LEU A 246 -11.91 2.93 20.66
C LEU A 246 -11.60 2.35 22.05
N SER A 247 -12.51 2.49 23.02
CA SER A 247 -12.33 1.96 24.38
C SER A 247 -12.37 0.45 24.39
N ASP A 248 -13.34 -0.13 23.67
CA ASP A 248 -13.56 -1.57 23.67
C ASP A 248 -12.43 -2.23 22.87
N THR A 249 -12.05 -1.66 21.72
CA THR A 249 -10.88 -2.11 20.95
C THR A 249 -9.58 -1.99 21.77
N ALA A 250 -9.38 -0.91 22.52
CA ALA A 250 -8.19 -0.74 23.35
C ALA A 250 -8.16 -1.73 24.53
N SER A 251 -9.32 -2.00 25.14
CA SER A 251 -9.42 -2.98 26.24
C SER A 251 -9.14 -4.41 25.77
N VAL A 252 -9.59 -4.78 24.58
CA VAL A 252 -9.34 -6.10 23.95
C VAL A 252 -7.87 -6.30 23.55
N LEU A 253 -7.13 -5.22 23.30
CA LEU A 253 -5.71 -5.27 22.94
C LEU A 253 -4.77 -5.26 24.15
N LEU A 254 -5.23 -4.75 25.30
CA LEU A 254 -4.42 -4.61 26.52
C LEU A 254 -4.62 -5.73 27.55
N LEU A 255 -5.67 -6.53 27.40
CA LEU A 255 -5.96 -7.76 28.16
C LEU A 255 -5.72 -8.99 27.30
#